data_AF-A0A8J5KAS8-F1
#
_entry.id   AF-A0A8J5KAS8-F1
#
_cell.length_a   1.000
_cell.length_b   1.000
_cell.length_c   1.000
_cell.angle_alpha   90.00
_cell.angle_beta   90.00
_cell.angle_gamma   90.00
#
_symmetry.space_group_name_H-M   'P 1'
#
loop_
_entity.id
_entity.type
_entity.pdbx_description
1 polymer ?
#
loop_
_entity_poly.entity_id
_entity_poly.type
_entity_poly.pdbx_seq_one_letter_code
_entity_poly.pdbx_strand_id
1 'polypeptide(L)'
;MAWWIHRGLRRALVPRGLNSSSPLLRPPAASSPYFSSLQSRSQENAAPESGIGGSTSSKTASFRSSLNPTEVAKFAAIAETWWDSQGPFKPLHLMNPTRVSFIRSTLCRHFRKDPFSVRPFEGLKIIDVGCGGGILSEPLARMGATVTGIDAVEKNIKIADIHAALDPLTSSIEYHCTTAA
;
A
#
# COMPACT_ATOMS: atom_id res chain seq x y z
N MET A 1 -5.15 -8.38 -31.12
CA MET A 1 -3.70 -8.46 -30.84
C MET A 1 -3.54 -8.76 -29.34
N ALA A 2 -3.68 -10.04 -28.98
CA ALA A 2 -3.65 -10.54 -27.62
C ALA A 2 -2.48 -11.51 -27.52
N TRP A 3 -1.40 -11.09 -26.87
CA TRP A 3 -0.20 -11.89 -26.66
C TRP A 3 0.38 -11.54 -25.29
N TRP A 4 -0.25 -11.99 -24.21
CA TRP A 4 0.42 -12.10 -22.90
C TRP A 4 -0.36 -12.98 -21.92
N ILE A 5 -0.61 -14.23 -22.30
CA ILE A 5 -0.85 -15.31 -21.34
C ILE A 5 -0.17 -16.53 -21.93
N HIS A 6 1.03 -16.88 -21.45
CA HIS A 6 1.47 -18.26 -21.21
C HIS A 6 2.81 -18.25 -20.47
N ARG A 7 2.78 -18.78 -19.25
CA ARG A 7 3.95 -19.05 -18.40
C ARG A 7 4.87 -20.06 -19.09
N GLY A 8 6.14 -19.69 -19.27
CA GLY A 8 7.20 -20.63 -19.64
C GLY A 8 7.66 -21.41 -18.40
N LEU A 9 7.24 -22.67 -18.26
CA LEU A 9 7.90 -23.64 -17.41
C LEU A 9 9.24 -24.01 -18.07
N ARG A 10 10.37 -23.60 -17.48
CA ARG A 10 11.66 -24.28 -17.67
C ARG A 10 12.05 -24.93 -16.36
N ARG A 11 11.98 -26.27 -16.32
CA ARG A 11 12.56 -27.10 -15.27
C ARG A 11 14.08 -26.98 -15.32
N ALA A 12 14.69 -26.47 -14.26
CA ALA A 12 16.12 -26.65 -14.00
C ALA A 12 16.33 -28.02 -13.33
N LEU A 13 17.20 -28.84 -13.93
CA LEU A 13 17.71 -30.08 -13.34
C LEU A 13 18.76 -29.74 -12.27
N VAL A 14 18.63 -30.33 -11.09
CA VAL A 14 19.63 -30.29 -9.99
C VAL A 14 20.22 -31.69 -9.82
N PRO A 15 21.55 -31.86 -9.71
CA PRO A 15 22.15 -33.16 -9.42
C PRO A 15 22.12 -33.50 -7.91
N ARG A 16 22.00 -34.79 -7.59
CA ARG A 16 21.96 -35.38 -6.24
C ARG A 16 23.35 -35.79 -5.73
N GLY A 17 23.53 -35.71 -4.41
CA GLY A 17 24.59 -36.35 -3.60
C GLY A 17 25.34 -35.31 -2.75
N LEU A 18 25.58 -35.42 -1.44
CA LEU A 18 25.72 -36.57 -0.52
C LEU A 18 25.40 -36.15 0.94
N ASN A 19 25.07 -37.14 1.78
CA ASN A 19 24.82 -37.08 3.22
C ASN A 19 26.05 -36.64 4.05
N SER A 20 25.82 -35.98 5.19
CA SER A 20 26.41 -36.36 6.49
C SER A 20 25.64 -35.72 7.67
N SER A 21 25.71 -36.39 8.83
CA SER A 21 24.78 -36.30 9.95
C SER A 21 25.28 -35.43 11.12
N SER A 22 24.36 -34.59 11.65
CA SER A 22 24.11 -34.21 13.07
C SER A 22 25.22 -33.50 13.91
N PRO A 23 24.94 -32.84 15.07
CA PRO A 23 23.66 -32.67 15.80
C PRO A 23 23.29 -31.24 16.28
N LEU A 24 22.02 -31.15 16.67
CA LEU A 24 21.27 -30.24 17.56
C LEU A 24 22.02 -29.16 18.37
N LEU A 25 21.58 -27.90 18.21
CA LEU A 25 21.49 -26.92 19.30
C LEU A 25 20.26 -26.02 19.11
N ARG A 26 19.43 -25.91 20.14
CA ARG A 26 18.31 -24.95 20.28
C ARG A 26 18.21 -24.60 21.78
N PRO A 27 17.47 -23.55 22.12
CA PRO A 27 17.81 -22.12 22.10
C PRO A 27 18.03 -21.62 23.55
N PRO A 28 18.06 -20.29 23.78
CA PRO A 28 17.34 -19.80 24.94
C PRO A 28 16.21 -18.86 24.56
N ALA A 29 15.07 -19.12 25.17
CA ALA A 29 13.98 -18.17 25.35
C ALA A 29 14.44 -17.04 26.28
N ALA A 30 14.07 -15.81 25.97
CA ALA A 30 14.06 -14.73 26.94
C ALA A 30 12.61 -14.24 27.09
N SER A 31 12.08 -14.53 28.26
CA SER A 31 10.78 -14.20 28.79
C SER A 31 10.80 -12.85 29.51
N SER A 32 9.78 -12.02 29.24
CA SER A 32 9.02 -11.17 30.20
C SER A 32 9.78 -10.03 30.95
N PRO A 33 9.13 -9.06 31.63
CA PRO A 33 7.69 -8.78 31.75
C PRO A 33 7.32 -7.29 31.56
N TYR A 34 6.12 -6.98 31.07
CA TYR A 34 5.46 -5.72 31.44
C TYR A 34 3.95 -5.94 31.49
N PHE A 35 3.51 -6.54 32.59
CA PHE A 35 2.12 -6.48 33.03
C PHE A 35 2.08 -6.13 34.50
N SER A 36 1.26 -5.11 34.80
CA SER A 36 0.71 -4.74 36.10
C SER A 36 1.64 -4.10 37.15
N SER A 37 1.38 -2.82 37.41
CA SER A 37 1.20 -2.36 38.79
C SER A 37 0.05 -1.36 38.84
N LEU A 38 -0.87 -1.68 39.74
CA LEU A 38 -2.06 -0.95 40.13
C LEU A 38 -1.77 0.40 40.80
N GLN A 39 -2.85 1.19 40.84
CA GLN A 39 -3.32 1.99 41.97
C GLN A 39 -2.70 3.36 42.26
N SER A 40 -3.58 4.35 42.05
CA SER A 40 -3.96 5.41 42.99
C SER A 40 -2.84 6.28 43.56
N ARG A 41 -2.80 7.50 43.04
CA ARG A 41 -2.52 8.66 43.89
C ARG A 41 -3.48 9.78 43.55
N SER A 42 -4.52 9.87 44.37
CA SER A 42 -5.23 11.09 44.67
C SER A 42 -4.24 12.12 45.21
N GLN A 43 -4.26 13.34 44.67
CA GLN A 43 -4.26 14.58 45.45
C GLN A 43 -4.51 15.79 44.55
N GLU A 44 -5.51 16.56 44.96
CA GLU A 44 -5.87 17.91 44.52
C GLU A 44 -4.69 18.88 44.59
N ASN A 45 -4.71 19.92 43.76
CA ASN A 45 -4.80 21.30 44.28
C ASN A 45 -5.13 22.34 43.20
N ALA A 46 -5.93 23.30 43.65
CA ALA A 46 -6.63 24.33 42.91
C ALA A 46 -5.76 25.49 42.37
N ALA A 47 -6.32 26.20 41.40
CA ALA A 47 -5.96 27.56 40.96
C ALA A 47 -6.31 28.59 42.08
N PRO A 48 -5.95 29.91 42.00
CA PRO A 48 -6.07 30.78 40.82
C PRO A 48 -4.92 31.79 40.62
N GLU A 49 -4.85 32.44 39.46
CA GLU A 49 -4.85 33.91 39.39
C GLU A 49 -4.94 34.44 37.95
N SER A 50 -5.57 35.61 37.87
CA SER A 50 -6.02 36.38 36.72
C SER A 50 -4.91 37.15 36.00
N GLY A 51 -4.98 37.21 34.67
CA GLY A 51 -4.20 38.15 33.86
C GLY A 51 -4.79 38.32 32.46
N ILE A 52 -5.30 39.53 32.20
CA ILE A 52 -5.97 39.99 30.97
C ILE A 52 -4.95 40.13 29.83
N GLY A 53 -5.29 39.69 28.61
CA GLY A 53 -4.52 40.07 27.42
C GLY A 53 -4.84 39.33 26.13
N GLY A 54 -5.83 39.83 25.37
CA GLY A 54 -5.87 39.69 23.91
C GLY A 54 -6.20 38.32 23.32
N SER A 55 -7.49 37.95 23.30
CA SER A 55 -8.00 36.90 22.40
C SER A 55 -7.90 37.37 20.95
N THR A 56 -6.75 37.15 20.33
CA THR A 56 -6.68 37.03 18.87
C THR A 56 -7.20 35.64 18.55
N SER A 57 -8.51 35.55 18.32
CA SER A 57 -9.16 34.37 17.75
C SER A 57 -8.56 34.11 16.37
N SER A 58 -7.45 33.36 16.35
CA SER A 58 -6.96 32.74 15.12
C SER A 58 -8.05 31.78 14.68
N LYS A 59 -8.83 32.18 13.68
CA LYS A 59 -9.77 31.31 12.97
C LYS A 59 -8.95 30.23 12.29
N THR A 60 -8.59 29.19 13.02
CA THR A 60 -8.06 27.96 12.45
C THR A 60 -9.23 27.35 11.69
N ALA A 61 -9.24 27.50 10.37
CA ALA A 61 -10.20 26.81 9.53
C ALA A 61 -10.06 25.31 9.82
N SER A 62 -11.07 24.71 10.48
CA SER A 62 -11.02 23.29 10.74
C SER A 62 -11.15 22.57 9.40
N PHE A 63 -10.10 21.87 9.00
CA PHE A 63 -10.16 20.98 7.84
C PHE A 63 -11.18 19.89 8.15
N ARG A 64 -12.33 19.92 7.46
CA ARG A 64 -13.30 18.83 7.53
C ARG A 64 -12.83 17.72 6.61
N SER A 65 -12.61 16.54 7.18
CA SER A 65 -12.34 15.33 6.40
C SER A 65 -13.52 15.00 5.49
N SER A 66 -13.23 14.65 4.24
CA SER A 66 -14.21 14.13 3.27
C SER A 66 -14.37 12.60 3.37
N LEU A 67 -13.70 11.93 4.32
CA LEU A 67 -13.81 10.49 4.50
C LEU A 67 -15.18 10.09 5.03
N ASN A 68 -15.79 9.08 4.39
CA ASN A 68 -17.00 8.44 4.87
C ASN A 68 -16.63 7.17 5.67
N PRO A 69 -16.87 7.11 6.99
CA PRO A 69 -16.53 5.96 7.82
C PRO A 69 -17.18 4.65 7.36
N THR A 70 -18.39 4.71 6.81
CA THR A 70 -19.11 3.52 6.33
C THR A 70 -18.42 2.91 5.11
N GLU A 71 -17.93 3.73 4.18
CA GLU A 71 -17.18 3.23 3.01
C GLU A 71 -15.81 2.68 3.44
N VAL A 72 -15.12 3.34 4.38
CA VAL A 72 -13.87 2.82 4.96
C VAL A 72 -14.09 1.42 5.56
N ALA A 73 -15.12 1.25 6.38
CA ALA A 73 -15.44 -0.03 7.01
C ALA A 73 -15.81 -1.12 5.97
N LYS A 74 -16.59 -0.75 4.96
CA LYS A 74 -16.99 -1.65 3.85
C LYS A 74 -15.78 -2.17 3.08
N PHE A 75 -14.86 -1.30 2.67
CA PHE A 75 -13.65 -1.75 1.94
C PHE A 75 -12.71 -2.55 2.83
N ALA A 76 -12.57 -2.18 4.11
CA ALA A 76 -11.79 -2.94 5.08
C ALA A 76 -12.32 -4.37 5.27
N ALA A 77 -13.64 -4.59 5.19
CA ALA A 77 -14.26 -5.89 5.39
C ALA A 77 -13.97 -6.90 4.27
N ILE A 78 -13.70 -6.42 3.05
CA ILE A 78 -13.46 -7.27 1.87
C ILE A 78 -12.03 -7.16 1.34
N ALA A 79 -11.11 -6.52 2.08
CA ALA A 79 -9.75 -6.22 1.64
C ALA A 79 -8.97 -7.46 1.16
N GLU A 80 -9.11 -8.61 1.82
CA GLU A 80 -8.41 -9.85 1.47
C GLU A 80 -8.80 -10.39 0.08
N THR A 81 -9.96 -9.99 -0.45
CA THR A 81 -10.44 -10.41 -1.77
C THR A 81 -9.97 -9.51 -2.91
N TRP A 82 -9.10 -8.52 -2.64
CA TRP A 82 -8.72 -7.50 -3.63
C TRP A 82 -8.16 -8.08 -4.94
N TRP A 83 -7.37 -9.15 -4.83
CA TRP A 83 -6.74 -9.82 -5.96
C TRP A 83 -7.46 -11.09 -6.42
N ASP A 84 -8.64 -11.40 -5.88
CA ASP A 84 -9.50 -12.43 -6.43
C ASP A 84 -10.19 -11.92 -7.71
N SER A 85 -9.76 -12.43 -8.85
CA SER A 85 -10.31 -12.07 -10.17
C SER A 85 -11.80 -12.39 -10.34
N GLN A 86 -12.36 -13.28 -9.51
CA GLN A 86 -13.79 -13.62 -9.51
C GLN A 86 -14.56 -13.03 -8.32
N GLY A 87 -13.88 -12.33 -7.42
CA GLY A 87 -14.44 -11.74 -6.22
C GLY A 87 -15.15 -10.40 -6.45
N PRO A 88 -15.48 -9.66 -5.37
CA PRO A 88 -16.20 -8.39 -5.43
C PRO A 88 -15.54 -7.32 -6.32
N PHE A 89 -14.22 -7.36 -6.45
CA PHE A 89 -13.43 -6.41 -7.23
C PHE A 89 -13.22 -6.82 -8.69
N LYS A 90 -13.87 -7.91 -9.16
CA LYS A 90 -13.83 -8.36 -10.57
C LYS A 90 -14.03 -7.23 -11.59
N PRO A 91 -14.98 -6.28 -11.41
CA PRO A 91 -15.11 -5.16 -12.36
C PRO A 91 -13.85 -4.31 -12.49
N LEU A 92 -13.10 -4.09 -11.39
CA LEU A 92 -11.85 -3.34 -11.43
C LEU A 92 -10.76 -4.08 -12.21
N HIS A 93 -10.64 -5.39 -12.01
CA HIS A 93 -9.71 -6.24 -12.76
C HIS A 93 -10.00 -6.21 -14.26
N LEU A 94 -11.27 -6.35 -14.65
CA LEU A 94 -11.70 -6.33 -16.05
C LEU A 94 -11.50 -4.96 -16.71
N MET A 95 -11.71 -3.87 -15.96
CA MET A 95 -11.55 -2.51 -16.47
C MET A 95 -10.09 -2.04 -16.53
N ASN A 96 -9.19 -2.66 -15.74
CA ASN A 96 -7.82 -2.18 -15.58
C ASN A 96 -7.02 -2.10 -16.90
N PRO A 97 -7.08 -3.08 -17.83
CA PRO A 97 -6.39 -2.97 -19.12
C PRO A 97 -6.77 -1.71 -19.90
N THR A 98 -8.06 -1.33 -19.88
CA THR A 98 -8.55 -0.10 -20.53
C THR A 98 -8.00 1.14 -19.84
N ARG A 99 -8.01 1.19 -18.50
CA ARG A 99 -7.44 2.31 -17.71
C ARG A 99 -5.95 2.49 -18.01
N VAL A 100 -5.19 1.40 -17.97
CA VAL A 100 -3.75 1.39 -18.23
C VAL A 100 -3.45 1.86 -19.65
N SER A 101 -4.21 1.41 -20.66
CA SER A 101 -4.06 1.86 -22.04
C SER A 101 -4.31 3.37 -22.19
N PHE A 102 -5.37 3.88 -21.56
CA PHE A 102 -5.68 5.31 -21.56
C PHE A 102 -4.58 6.14 -20.91
N ILE A 103 -4.10 5.73 -19.72
CA ILE A 103 -3.00 6.40 -19.01
C ILE A 103 -1.74 6.38 -19.87
N ARG A 104 -1.38 5.24 -20.45
CA ARG A 104 -0.20 5.11 -21.33
C ARG A 104 -0.26 6.06 -22.50
N SER A 105 -1.36 6.06 -23.26
CA SER A 105 -1.55 6.96 -24.40
C SER A 105 -1.44 8.43 -23.97
N THR A 106 -2.10 8.79 -22.86
CA THR A 106 -2.13 10.17 -22.36
C THR A 106 -0.77 10.65 -21.89
N LEU A 107 -0.10 9.88 -21.04
CA LEU A 107 1.20 10.25 -20.49
C LEU A 107 2.30 10.24 -21.55
N CYS A 108 2.31 9.25 -22.46
CA CYS A 108 3.29 9.22 -23.54
C CYS A 108 3.17 10.45 -24.44
N ARG A 109 1.94 10.84 -24.80
CA ARG A 109 1.70 12.06 -25.56
C ARG A 109 2.13 13.32 -24.79
N HIS A 110 1.76 13.43 -23.52
CA HIS A 110 2.04 14.62 -22.71
C HIS A 110 3.55 14.80 -22.47
N PHE A 111 4.24 13.73 -22.08
CA PHE A 111 5.67 13.75 -21.77
C PHE A 111 6.58 13.42 -22.96
N ARG A 112 6.01 13.34 -24.18
CA ARG A 112 6.73 12.99 -25.43
C ARG A 112 7.57 11.72 -25.31
N LYS A 113 7.01 10.69 -24.69
CA LYS A 113 7.63 9.35 -24.55
C LYS A 113 7.15 8.42 -25.64
N ASP A 114 7.96 7.42 -25.97
CA ASP A 114 7.59 6.37 -26.92
C ASP A 114 6.55 5.42 -26.29
N PRO A 115 5.31 5.37 -26.81
CA PRO A 115 4.29 4.48 -26.28
C PRO A 115 4.55 3.00 -26.59
N PHE A 116 5.51 2.66 -27.46
CA PHE A 116 5.87 1.26 -27.78
C PHE A 116 7.06 0.73 -26.98
N SER A 117 7.73 1.59 -26.22
CA SER A 117 8.75 1.19 -25.26
C SER A 117 8.18 0.20 -24.22
N VAL A 118 9.02 -0.73 -23.76
CA VAL A 118 8.69 -1.66 -22.67
C VAL A 118 8.52 -0.91 -21.35
N ARG A 119 9.29 0.17 -21.14
CA ARG A 119 9.25 1.01 -19.94
C ARG A 119 8.90 2.45 -20.32
N PRO A 120 7.68 2.70 -20.82
CA PRO A 120 7.28 4.01 -21.33
C PRO A 120 7.15 5.06 -20.24
N PHE A 121 7.17 4.69 -18.96
CA PHE A 121 7.06 5.61 -17.82
C PHE A 121 8.36 5.77 -17.04
N GLU A 122 9.50 5.28 -17.56
CA GLU A 122 10.83 5.48 -16.98
C GLU A 122 11.05 6.96 -16.62
N GLY A 123 11.42 7.22 -15.37
CA GLY A 123 11.67 8.58 -14.84
C GLY A 123 10.42 9.38 -14.50
N LEU A 124 9.21 8.83 -14.64
CA LEU A 124 7.99 9.47 -14.14
C LEU A 124 7.73 9.08 -12.68
N LYS A 125 7.32 10.08 -11.89
CA LYS A 125 6.76 9.88 -10.56
C LYS A 125 5.24 10.01 -10.63
N ILE A 126 4.51 9.02 -10.15
CA ILE A 126 3.04 8.97 -10.22
C ILE A 126 2.48 8.75 -8.81
N ILE A 127 1.39 9.43 -8.48
CA ILE A 127 0.59 9.16 -7.28
C ILE A 127 -0.73 8.50 -7.65
N ASP A 128 -1.08 7.40 -7.00
CA ASP A 128 -2.36 6.69 -7.13
C ASP A 128 -3.19 6.91 -5.85
N VAL A 129 -4.16 7.83 -5.90
CA VAL A 129 -4.98 8.22 -4.75
C VAL A 129 -6.21 7.33 -4.67
N GLY A 130 -6.41 6.67 -3.52
CA GLY A 130 -7.38 5.59 -3.39
C GLY A 130 -6.88 4.33 -4.11
N CYS A 131 -5.59 4.00 -3.93
CA CYS A 131 -4.96 2.88 -4.63
C CYS A 131 -5.56 1.52 -4.23
N GLY A 132 -6.23 1.44 -3.08
CA GLY A 132 -6.73 0.20 -2.53
C GLY A 132 -5.62 -0.85 -2.42
N GLY A 133 -5.90 -2.06 -2.88
CA GLY A 133 -4.93 -3.16 -2.95
C GLY A 133 -3.95 -3.12 -4.14
N GLY A 134 -3.81 -2.00 -4.86
CA GLY A 134 -2.71 -1.81 -5.81
C GLY A 134 -2.94 -2.24 -7.26
N ILE A 135 -4.17 -2.58 -7.67
CA ILE A 135 -4.50 -3.09 -9.02
C ILE A 135 -3.98 -2.18 -10.14
N LEU A 136 -4.09 -0.86 -9.99
CA LEU A 136 -3.57 0.11 -10.96
C LEU A 136 -2.09 0.44 -10.73
N SER A 137 -1.68 0.63 -9.48
CA SER A 137 -0.30 1.00 -9.11
C SER A 137 0.74 0.05 -9.69
N GLU A 138 0.50 -1.26 -9.62
CA GLU A 138 1.48 -2.26 -10.10
C GLU A 138 1.80 -2.23 -11.59
N PRO A 139 0.83 -2.22 -12.53
CA PRO A 139 1.17 -2.09 -13.94
C PRO A 139 1.85 -0.75 -14.28
N LEU A 140 1.60 0.32 -13.52
CA LEU A 140 2.33 1.59 -13.71
C LEU A 140 3.81 1.44 -13.34
N ALA A 141 4.10 0.78 -12.22
CA ALA A 141 5.48 0.48 -11.81
C ALA A 141 6.19 -0.47 -12.78
N ARG A 142 5.51 -1.53 -13.25
CA ARG A 142 6.04 -2.44 -14.28
C ARG A 142 6.43 -1.71 -15.57
N MET A 143 5.75 -0.61 -15.91
CA MET A 143 6.07 0.26 -17.04
C MET A 143 7.17 1.28 -16.75
N GLY A 144 7.84 1.21 -15.60
CA GLY A 144 9.01 2.01 -15.25
C GLY A 144 8.73 3.25 -14.39
N ALA A 145 7.50 3.46 -13.93
CA ALA A 145 7.20 4.58 -13.03
C ALA A 145 7.73 4.32 -11.60
N THR A 146 8.07 5.39 -10.90
CA THR A 146 8.11 5.40 -9.42
C THR A 146 6.73 5.78 -8.92
N VAL A 147 6.08 4.91 -8.15
CA VAL A 147 4.67 5.08 -7.78
C VAL A 147 4.54 5.28 -6.29
N THR A 148 3.77 6.26 -5.88
CA THR A 148 3.30 6.40 -4.50
C THR A 148 1.82 6.08 -4.47
N GLY A 149 1.42 4.98 -3.83
CA GLY A 149 0.01 4.63 -3.64
C GLY A 149 -0.47 5.11 -2.27
N ILE A 150 -1.61 5.78 -2.22
CA ILE A 150 -2.22 6.18 -0.94
C ILE A 150 -3.67 5.69 -0.83
N ASP A 151 -4.06 5.23 0.35
CA ASP A 151 -5.42 4.83 0.67
C ASP A 151 -5.70 5.09 2.16
N ALA A 152 -6.96 5.38 2.50
CA ALA A 152 -7.35 5.64 3.87
C ALA A 152 -7.57 4.35 4.69
N VAL A 153 -7.61 3.18 4.03
CA VAL A 153 -7.89 1.89 4.66
C VAL A 153 -6.58 1.11 4.83
N GLU A 154 -6.12 0.99 6.07
CA GLU A 154 -4.85 0.31 6.40
C GLU A 154 -4.78 -1.14 5.89
N LYS A 155 -5.90 -1.88 5.95
CA LYS A 155 -5.96 -3.26 5.43
C LYS A 155 -5.73 -3.32 3.92
N ASN A 156 -6.21 -2.33 3.16
CA ASN A 156 -6.01 -2.30 1.71
C ASN A 156 -4.53 -2.10 1.39
N ILE A 157 -3.86 -1.17 2.09
CA ILE A 157 -2.42 -0.91 1.96
C ILE A 157 -1.61 -2.17 2.25
N LYS A 158 -1.92 -2.90 3.33
CA LYS A 158 -1.24 -4.17 3.64
C LYS A 158 -1.39 -5.20 2.51
N ILE A 159 -2.58 -5.30 1.91
CA ILE A 159 -2.81 -6.20 0.76
C ILE A 159 -2.00 -5.74 -0.46
N ALA A 160 -1.92 -4.44 -0.71
CA ALA A 160 -1.13 -3.87 -1.80
C ALA A 160 0.37 -4.17 -1.63
N ASP A 161 0.92 -3.94 -0.43
CA ASP A 161 2.32 -4.21 -0.10
C ASP A 161 2.66 -5.70 -0.28
N ILE A 162 1.83 -6.59 0.28
CA ILE A 162 2.05 -8.05 0.20
C ILE A 162 2.03 -8.51 -1.25
N HIS A 163 1.07 -8.04 -2.05
CA HIS A 163 0.95 -8.48 -3.44
C HIS A 163 2.07 -7.92 -4.32
N ALA A 164 2.43 -6.64 -4.17
CA ALA A 164 3.56 -6.04 -4.86
C ALA A 164 4.87 -6.78 -4.56
N ALA A 165 5.12 -7.17 -3.31
CA ALA A 165 6.31 -7.92 -2.93
C ALA A 165 6.51 -9.26 -3.67
N LEU A 166 5.47 -9.80 -4.32
CA LEU A 166 5.54 -11.02 -5.14
C LEU A 166 6.17 -10.77 -6.53
N ASP A 167 6.23 -9.52 -6.99
CA ASP A 167 6.73 -9.13 -8.31
C ASP A 167 7.89 -8.12 -8.17
N PRO A 168 9.15 -8.52 -8.45
CA PRO A 168 10.31 -7.63 -8.37
C PRO A 168 10.21 -6.34 -9.21
N LEU A 169 9.40 -6.36 -10.29
CA LEU A 169 9.19 -5.19 -11.15
C LEU A 169 8.33 -4.10 -10.49
N THR A 170 7.77 -4.37 -9.31
CA THR A 170 6.96 -3.42 -8.54
C THR A 170 7.69 -2.84 -7.33
N SER A 171 9.00 -3.09 -7.20
CA SER A 171 9.86 -2.58 -6.12
C SER A 171 9.98 -1.05 -6.07
N SER A 172 9.54 -0.33 -7.09
CA SER A 172 9.50 1.14 -7.14
C SER A 172 8.21 1.75 -6.59
N ILE A 173 7.34 0.94 -5.97
CA ILE A 173 6.11 1.40 -5.34
C ILE A 173 6.32 1.62 -3.84
N GLU A 174 5.85 2.74 -3.34
CA GLU A 174 5.69 3.01 -1.91
C GLU A 174 4.21 3.19 -1.59
N TYR A 175 3.66 2.36 -0.71
CA TYR A 175 2.27 2.48 -0.26
C TYR A 175 2.19 3.15 1.13
N HIS A 176 1.22 4.04 1.30
CA HIS A 176 0.97 4.72 2.58
C HIS A 176 -0.50 4.73 2.95
N CYS A 177 -0.78 4.40 4.21
CA CYS A 177 -2.11 4.59 4.79
C CYS A 177 -2.28 6.07 5.18
N THR A 178 -2.85 6.87 4.28
CA THR A 178 -3.05 8.31 4.48
C THR A 178 -4.16 8.85 3.57
N THR A 179 -4.62 10.07 3.84
CA THR A 179 -5.48 10.84 2.93
C THR A 179 -4.68 11.84 2.11
N ALA A 180 -5.19 12.20 0.93
CA ALA A 180 -4.75 13.42 0.26
C ALA A 180 -5.22 14.63 1.09
N ALA A 181 -4.30 15.54 1.40
CA ALA A 181 -4.55 16.75 2.18
C ALA A 181 -4.39 17.99 1.29
#